data_AF-Q6Q945-F1
#
_entry.id   AF-Q6Q945-F1
#
_cell.length_a   1.000
_cell.length_b   1.000
_cell.length_c   1.000
_cell.angle_alpha   90.00
_cell.angle_beta   90.00
_cell.angle_gamma   90.00
#
_symmetry.space_group_name_H-M   'P 1'
#
loop_
_entity.id
_entity.type
_entity.pdbx_description
1 polymer ?
#
loop_
_entity_poly.entity_id
_entity_poly.type
_entity_poly.pdbx_seq_one_letter_code
_entity_poly.pdbx_strand_id
1 'polypeptide(L)'
;MENQIIKNIQNLFSDYYDFFFWLGVASSIIFIVSLLSIGWLVSLIPNDYFINRKESKFKLNYPVTWIVYTIIKNIFGYILILGGILMLILPGQGLLTIFIGLMFSNYPGKYLIEKKIIATPKILKSINWLRKKSDEPPLIV
;
A
#
# COMPACT_ATOMS: atom_id res chain seq x y z
N MET A 1 30.34 -35.02 -14.06
CA MET A 1 29.03 -34.87 -13.38
C MET A 1 28.63 -33.39 -13.29
N GLU A 2 29.53 -32.47 -12.91
CA GLU A 2 29.27 -31.01 -12.86
C GLU A 2 28.77 -30.40 -14.18
N ASN A 3 29.36 -30.76 -15.33
CA ASN A 3 28.98 -30.20 -16.63
C ASN A 3 27.54 -30.53 -17.07
N GLN A 4 26.94 -31.61 -16.54
CA GLN A 4 25.53 -31.93 -16.81
C GLN A 4 24.59 -31.08 -15.96
N ILE A 5 24.95 -30.81 -14.71
CA ILE A 5 24.17 -29.93 -13.82
C ILE A 5 24.11 -28.52 -14.40
N ILE A 6 25.25 -27.99 -14.87
CA ILE A 6 25.31 -26.65 -15.47
C ILE A 6 24.44 -26.57 -16.73
N LYS A 7 24.51 -27.57 -17.62
CA LYS A 7 23.66 -27.62 -18.82
C LYS A 7 22.18 -27.71 -18.48
N ASN A 8 21.81 -28.48 -17.47
CA ASN A 8 20.41 -28.58 -17.03
C ASN A 8 19.90 -27.25 -16.48
N ILE A 9 20.72 -26.53 -15.70
CA ILE A 9 20.37 -25.18 -15.20
C ILE A 9 20.24 -24.19 -16.36
N GLN A 10 21.17 -24.22 -17.33
CA GLN A 10 21.11 -23.34 -18.50
C GLN A 10 19.84 -23.57 -19.33
N ASN A 11 19.46 -24.82 -19.55
CA ASN A 11 18.23 -25.17 -20.27
C ASN A 11 16.98 -24.72 -19.49
N LEU A 12 16.96 -24.90 -18.17
CA LEU A 12 15.88 -24.40 -17.31
C LEU A 12 15.73 -22.88 -17.44
N PHE A 13 16.84 -22.13 -17.41
CA PHE A 13 16.80 -20.68 -17.58
C PHE A 13 16.36 -20.25 -18.98
N SER A 14 16.75 -20.97 -20.04
CA SER A 14 16.28 -20.66 -21.40
C SER A 14 14.79 -20.92 -21.57
N ASP A 15 14.27 -22.00 -20.98
CA ASP A 15 12.87 -22.40 -21.11
C ASP A 15 11.92 -21.40 -20.41
N TYR A 16 12.38 -20.76 -19.32
CA TYR A 16 11.60 -19.76 -18.57
C TYR A 16 12.08 -18.32 -18.76
N TYR A 17 12.99 -18.06 -19.72
CA TYR A 17 13.55 -16.73 -19.93
C TYR A 17 12.46 -15.67 -20.12
N ASP A 18 11.50 -15.96 -20.99
CA ASP A 18 10.38 -15.05 -21.28
C ASP A 18 9.51 -14.81 -20.03
N PHE A 19 9.27 -15.84 -19.22
CA PHE A 19 8.50 -15.72 -17.99
C PHE A 19 9.20 -14.80 -16.98
N PHE A 20 10.49 -15.02 -16.72
CA PHE A 20 11.27 -14.18 -15.81
C PHE A 20 11.40 -12.75 -16.33
N PHE A 21 11.54 -12.56 -17.64
CA PHE A 21 11.57 -11.24 -18.26
C PHE A 21 10.27 -10.47 -18.00
N TRP A 22 9.11 -11.06 -18.32
CA TRP A 22 7.81 -10.44 -18.09
C TRP A 22 7.51 -10.21 -16.61
N LEU A 23 7.93 -11.13 -15.74
CA LEU A 23 7.83 -10.96 -14.29
C LEU A 23 8.67 -9.77 -13.81
N GLY A 24 9.89 -9.62 -14.33
CA GLY A 24 10.76 -8.48 -14.08
C GLY A 24 10.16 -7.15 -14.53
N VAL A 25 9.61 -7.10 -15.74
CA VAL A 25 8.91 -5.92 -16.28
C VAL A 25 7.70 -5.56 -15.43
N ALA A 26 6.83 -6.53 -15.13
CA ALA A 26 5.63 -6.33 -14.33
C ALA A 26 5.98 -5.81 -12.92
N SER A 27 6.95 -6.43 -12.25
CA SER A 27 7.39 -6.01 -10.92
C SER A 27 7.96 -4.59 -10.90
N SER A 28 8.71 -4.21 -11.94
CA SER A 28 9.28 -2.87 -12.09
C SER A 28 8.18 -1.82 -12.30
N ILE A 29 7.18 -2.12 -13.12
CA ILE A 29 6.01 -1.25 -13.32
C ILE A 29 5.25 -1.08 -12.00
N ILE A 30 4.95 -2.18 -11.31
CA ILE A 30 4.24 -2.15 -10.01
C ILE A 30 5.02 -1.31 -9.00
N PHE A 31 6.35 -1.44 -8.95
CA PHE A 31 7.21 -0.65 -8.07
C PHE A 31 7.14 0.85 -8.37
N ILE A 32 7.23 1.24 -9.66
CA ILE A 32 7.12 2.64 -10.07
C ILE A 32 5.73 3.19 -9.73
N VAL A 33 4.67 2.46 -10.06
CA VAL A 33 3.28 2.85 -9.75
C VAL A 33 3.10 3.00 -8.23
N SER A 34 3.63 2.07 -7.42
CA SER A 34 3.59 2.12 -5.96
C SER A 34 4.24 3.39 -5.41
N LEU A 35 5.42 3.76 -5.90
CA LEU A 35 6.12 4.98 -5.50
C LEU A 35 5.36 6.26 -5.89
N LEU A 36 4.85 6.32 -7.12
CA LEU A 36 4.10 7.48 -7.62
C LEU A 36 2.76 7.65 -6.89
N SER A 37 2.16 6.53 -6.45
CA SER A 37 0.86 6.54 -5.77
C SER A 37 0.89 7.26 -4.42
N ILE A 38 2.06 7.44 -3.78
CA ILE A 38 2.14 8.07 -2.46
C ILE A 38 1.58 9.50 -2.46
N GLY A 39 1.97 10.33 -3.45
CA GLY A 39 1.48 11.70 -3.55
C GLY A 39 -0.03 11.77 -3.78
N TRP A 40 -0.52 10.90 -4.67
CA TRP A 40 -1.94 10.78 -5.00
C TRP A 40 -2.79 10.23 -3.84
N LEU A 41 -2.27 9.27 -3.07
CA LEU A 41 -2.97 8.77 -1.88
C LEU A 41 -3.07 9.85 -0.80
N VAL A 42 -2.04 10.66 -0.64
CA VAL A 42 -1.99 11.76 0.33
C VAL A 42 -2.94 12.91 -0.05
N SER A 43 -3.13 13.19 -1.35
CA SER A 43 -4.09 14.21 -1.80
C SER A 43 -5.54 13.79 -1.55
N LEU A 44 -5.85 12.48 -1.66
CA LEU A 44 -7.19 11.94 -1.43
C LEU A 44 -7.70 12.10 0.01
N ILE A 45 -6.81 12.35 0.98
CA ILE A 45 -7.17 12.53 2.39
C ILE A 45 -7.86 13.91 2.55
N PRO A 46 -9.11 13.98 3.03
CA PRO A 46 -9.78 15.25 3.29
C PRO A 46 -9.02 16.07 4.35
N ASN A 47 -8.99 17.39 4.18
CA ASN A 47 -8.33 18.30 5.14
C ASN A 47 -8.96 18.27 6.54
N ASP A 48 -10.25 17.93 6.65
CA ASP A 48 -11.04 17.88 7.88
C ASP A 48 -11.12 16.49 8.52
N TYR A 49 -10.42 15.50 7.96
CA TYR A 49 -10.50 14.10 8.37
C TYR A 49 -10.21 13.88 9.87
N PHE A 50 -9.27 14.64 10.45
CA PHE A 50 -8.87 14.50 11.87
C PHE A 50 -9.64 15.38 12.87
N ILE A 51 -10.59 16.20 12.37
CA ILE A 51 -11.42 17.08 13.20
C ILE A 51 -12.78 16.43 13.46
N ASN A 52 -13.49 16.05 12.40
CA ASN A 52 -14.87 15.58 12.49
C ASN A 52 -14.99 14.17 11.94
N ARG A 53 -15.18 13.19 12.83
CA ARG A 53 -15.50 11.81 12.44
C ARG A 53 -16.93 11.77 11.88
N LYS A 54 -17.07 12.01 10.58
CA LYS A 54 -18.34 11.81 9.87
C LYS A 54 -18.59 10.31 9.76
N GLU A 55 -19.61 9.80 10.45
CA GLU A 55 -20.13 8.45 10.21
C GLU A 55 -20.55 8.35 8.72
N SER A 56 -20.07 7.31 8.02
CA SER A 56 -20.37 7.14 6.60
C SER A 56 -21.87 6.89 6.40
N LYS A 57 -22.55 7.78 5.67
CA LYS A 57 -23.97 7.63 5.30
C LYS A 57 -24.24 6.31 4.54
N PHE A 58 -23.23 5.75 3.87
CA PHE A 58 -23.32 4.49 3.15
C PHE A 58 -23.52 3.28 4.07
N LYS A 59 -22.96 3.33 5.29
CA LYS A 59 -23.12 2.29 6.32
C LYS A 59 -24.57 2.19 6.80
N LEU A 60 -25.28 3.32 6.84
CA LEU A 60 -26.66 3.40 7.33
C LEU A 60 -27.67 2.88 6.30
N ASN A 61 -27.44 3.13 5.00
CA ASN A 61 -28.39 2.73 3.96
C ASN A 61 -28.21 1.29 3.45
N TYR A 62 -26.98 0.73 3.50
CA TYR A 62 -26.69 -0.60 2.93
C TYR A 62 -25.79 -1.44 3.85
N PRO A 63 -26.30 -1.92 5.01
CA PRO A 63 -25.47 -2.57 6.03
C PRO A 63 -24.81 -3.87 5.54
N VAL A 64 -25.54 -4.72 4.79
CA VAL A 64 -25.03 -6.01 4.30
C VAL A 64 -23.92 -5.81 3.26
N THR A 65 -24.17 -4.96 2.26
CA THR A 65 -23.19 -4.64 1.22
C THR A 65 -21.94 -3.98 1.80
N TRP A 66 -22.12 -3.14 2.83
CA TRP A 66 -21.02 -2.52 3.56
C TRP A 66 -20.15 -3.54 4.32
N ILE A 67 -20.77 -4.54 4.96
CA ILE A 67 -20.04 -5.62 5.65
C ILE A 67 -19.22 -6.43 4.65
N VAL A 68 -19.84 -6.88 3.55
CA VAL A 68 -19.15 -7.68 2.51
C VAL A 68 -17.98 -6.89 1.92
N TYR A 69 -18.22 -5.63 1.55
CA TYR A 69 -17.16 -4.75 1.05
C TYR A 69 -16.02 -4.57 2.06
N THR A 70 -16.36 -4.39 3.34
CA THR A 70 -15.36 -4.23 4.42
C THR A 70 -14.53 -5.50 4.62
N ILE A 71 -15.15 -6.67 4.56
CA ILE A 71 -14.44 -7.96 4.68
C ILE A 71 -13.45 -8.13 3.52
N ILE A 72 -13.91 -7.95 2.28
CA ILE A 72 -13.06 -8.06 1.09
C ILE A 72 -11.88 -7.08 1.19
N LYS A 73 -12.19 -5.82 1.49
CA LYS A 73 -11.18 -4.77 1.66
C LYS A 73 -10.15 -5.13 2.73
N ASN A 74 -10.59 -5.68 3.86
CA ASN A 74 -9.70 -6.11 4.93
C ASN A 74 -8.83 -7.30 4.55
N ILE A 75 -9.37 -8.30 3.84
CA ILE A 75 -8.60 -9.44 3.35
C ILE A 75 -7.45 -8.94 2.47
N PHE A 76 -7.74 -8.07 1.50
CA PHE A 76 -6.71 -7.46 0.66
C PHE A 76 -5.68 -6.67 1.47
N GLY A 77 -6.13 -5.86 2.44
CA GLY A 77 -5.24 -5.10 3.31
C GLY A 77 -4.30 -5.99 4.12
N TYR A 78 -4.80 -7.09 4.69
CA TYR A 78 -3.98 -8.02 5.47
C TYR A 78 -3.03 -8.85 4.61
N ILE A 79 -3.43 -9.24 3.40
CA ILE A 79 -2.52 -9.88 2.43
C ILE A 79 -1.35 -8.96 2.12
N LEU A 80 -1.60 -7.67 1.88
CA LEU A 80 -0.55 -6.69 1.64
C LEU A 80 0.37 -6.50 2.85
N ILE A 81 -0.18 -6.46 4.07
CA ILE A 81 0.62 -6.36 5.30
C ILE A 81 1.52 -7.59 5.45
N LEU A 82 0.97 -8.80 5.34
CA LEU A 82 1.72 -10.04 5.46
C LEU A 82 2.77 -10.16 4.36
N GLY A 83 2.40 -9.87 3.11
CA GLY A 83 3.33 -9.85 1.98
C GLY A 83 4.45 -8.82 2.18
N GLY A 84 4.13 -7.64 2.68
CA GLY A 84 5.09 -6.59 3.00
C GLY A 84 6.06 -6.99 4.12
N ILE A 85 5.58 -7.72 5.14
CA ILE A 85 6.43 -8.29 6.21
C ILE A 85 7.39 -9.33 5.63
N LEU A 86 6.91 -10.23 4.77
CA LEU A 86 7.77 -11.21 4.09
C LEU A 86 8.83 -10.51 3.22
N MET A 87 8.45 -9.41 2.56
CA MET A 87 9.33 -8.53 1.77
C MET A 87 10.30 -7.69 2.62
N LEU A 88 10.31 -7.80 3.95
CA LEU A 88 11.40 -7.27 4.77
C LEU A 88 12.61 -8.24 4.79
N ILE A 89 12.36 -9.53 4.56
CA ILE A 89 13.39 -10.57 4.47
C ILE A 89 13.72 -10.85 3.00
N LEU A 90 12.71 -10.84 2.13
CA LEU A 90 12.85 -10.97 0.68
C LEU A 90 13.19 -9.62 0.05
N PRO A 91 13.93 -9.57 -1.08
CA PRO A 91 14.20 -8.32 -1.78
C PRO A 91 12.89 -7.67 -2.28
N GLY A 92 12.59 -6.46 -1.84
CA GLY A 92 11.39 -5.72 -2.23
C GLY A 92 11.18 -4.42 -1.43
N GLN A 93 10.10 -3.70 -1.72
CA GLN A 93 9.77 -2.41 -1.08
C GLN A 93 9.23 -2.54 0.35
N GLY A 94 8.91 -3.75 0.80
CA GLY A 94 8.48 -4.15 2.16
C GLY A 94 7.61 -3.15 2.90
N LEU A 95 8.25 -2.17 3.54
CA LEU A 95 7.65 -1.04 4.25
C LEU A 95 6.53 -0.34 3.49
N LEU A 96 6.70 -0.05 2.19
CA LEU A 96 5.65 0.62 1.40
C LEU A 96 4.41 -0.27 1.25
N THR A 97 4.60 -1.57 1.01
CA THR A 97 3.50 -2.53 0.90
C THR A 97 2.74 -2.65 2.22
N ILE A 98 3.45 -2.67 3.35
CA ILE A 98 2.84 -2.65 4.69
C ILE A 98 2.03 -1.36 4.88
N PHE A 99 2.60 -0.20 4.55
CA PHE A 99 1.92 1.09 4.69
C PHE A 99 0.62 1.15 3.87
N ILE A 100 0.67 0.70 2.60
CA ILE A 100 -0.51 0.61 1.74
C ILE A 100 -1.54 -0.35 2.32
N GLY A 101 -1.12 -1.52 2.83
CA GLY A 101 -2.01 -2.48 3.47
C GLY A 101 -2.69 -1.93 4.74
N LEU A 102 -1.97 -1.15 5.54
CA LEU A 102 -2.53 -0.45 6.71
C LEU A 102 -3.53 0.65 6.28
N MET A 103 -3.20 1.42 5.24
CA MET A 103 -4.13 2.40 4.67
C MET A 103 -5.39 1.75 4.10
N PHE A 104 -5.28 0.58 3.49
CA PHE A 104 -6.41 -0.13 2.90
C PHE A 104 -7.26 -0.89 3.93
N SER A 105 -6.67 -1.43 4.99
CA SER A 105 -7.39 -2.21 6.01
C SER A 105 -8.19 -1.32 6.98
N ASN A 106 -9.32 -1.84 7.44
CA ASN A 106 -10.14 -1.28 8.51
C ASN A 106 -9.88 -2.08 9.80
N TYR A 107 -9.10 -1.52 10.72
CA TYR A 107 -8.81 -2.12 12.02
C TYR A 107 -9.28 -1.22 13.17
N PRO A 108 -9.64 -1.79 14.34
CA PRO A 108 -10.09 -1.01 15.49
C PRO A 108 -8.97 -0.07 15.96
N GLY A 109 -9.30 1.20 16.21
CA GLY A 109 -8.33 2.20 16.65
C GLY A 109 -7.48 2.83 15.53
N LYS A 110 -7.69 2.48 14.25
CA LYS A 110 -7.02 3.09 13.09
C LYS A 110 -6.95 4.61 13.16
N TYR A 111 -8.09 5.26 13.42
CA TYR A 111 -8.18 6.71 13.54
C TYR A 111 -7.27 7.30 14.62
N LEU A 112 -7.20 6.67 15.80
CA LEU A 112 -6.37 7.15 16.91
C LEU A 112 -4.88 7.04 16.57
N ILE A 113 -4.49 5.94 15.91
CA ILE A 113 -3.11 5.71 15.48
C ILE A 113 -2.73 6.71 14.38
N GLU A 114 -3.55 6.87 13.35
CA GLU A 114 -3.34 7.84 12.28
C GLU A 114 -3.23 9.26 12.83
N LYS A 115 -4.16 9.66 13.72
CA LYS A 115 -4.13 10.98 14.35
C LYS A 115 -2.84 11.18 15.16
N LYS A 116 -2.40 10.18 15.92
CA LYS A 116 -1.15 10.27 16.71
C LYS A 116 0.09 10.36 15.83
N ILE A 117 0.14 9.61 14.74
CA ILE A 117 1.23 9.64 13.75
C ILE A 117 1.28 11.01 13.09
N ILE A 118 0.15 11.52 12.60
CA ILE A 118 0.07 12.79 11.87
C ILE A 118 0.22 14.00 12.80
N ALA A 119 -0.16 13.90 14.08
CA ALA A 119 0.13 14.94 15.07
C ALA A 119 1.64 15.15 15.33
N THR A 120 2.50 14.23 14.87
CA THR A 120 3.95 14.42 14.95
C THR A 120 4.38 15.52 13.95
N PRO A 121 5.04 16.60 14.40
CA PRO A 121 5.28 17.78 13.56
C PRO A 121 6.14 17.50 12.32
N LYS A 122 7.10 16.56 12.43
CA LYS A 122 7.91 16.12 11.27
C LYS A 122 7.05 15.46 10.20
N ILE A 123 6.17 14.56 10.61
CA ILE A 123 5.29 13.81 9.70
C ILE A 123 4.26 14.76 9.08
N LEU A 124 3.64 15.63 9.88
CA LEU A 124 2.71 16.65 9.37
C LEU A 124 3.36 17.55 8.33
N LYS A 125 4.60 18.01 8.58
CA LYS A 125 5.35 18.86 7.64
C LYS A 125 5.66 18.13 6.34
N SER A 126 6.09 16.86 6.41
CA SER A 126 6.34 16.03 5.22
C SER A 126 5.07 15.79 4.39
N ILE A 127 3.95 15.48 5.05
CA ILE A 127 2.67 15.27 4.39
C ILE A 127 2.17 16.57 3.75
N ASN A 128 2.21 17.69 4.47
CA ASN A 128 1.80 18.99 3.92
C ASN A 128 2.72 19.47 2.78
N TRP A 129 4.00 19.09 2.77
CA TRP A 129 4.88 19.31 1.64
C TRP A 129 4.46 18.52 0.40
N LEU A 130 4.08 17.24 0.57
CA LEU A 130 3.54 16.41 -0.51
C LEU A 130 2.19 16.95 -1.04
N ARG A 131 1.32 17.42 -0.14
CA ARG A 131 0.03 18.04 -0.49
C ARG A 131 0.22 19.35 -1.26
N LYS A 132 1.17 20.18 -0.84
CA LYS A 132 1.55 21.40 -1.57
C LYS A 132 2.04 21.10 -2.99
N LYS A 133 2.76 20.00 -3.20
CA LYS A 133 3.19 19.56 -4.53
C LYS A 133 2.03 19.10 -5.43
N SER A 134 0.89 18.77 -4.82
CA SER A 134 -0.32 18.31 -5.49
C SER A 134 -1.44 19.37 -5.48
N ASP A 135 -1.11 20.63 -5.17
CA ASP A 135 -2.06 21.77 -5.05
C ASP A 135 -3.22 21.57 -4.06
N GLU A 136 -3.02 20.72 -3.04
CA GLU A 136 -4.03 20.44 -2.02
C GLU A 136 -3.81 21.26 -0.74
N PRO A 137 -4.89 21.68 -0.03
CA PRO A 137 -4.77 22.42 1.22
C PRO A 137 -4.14 21.55 2.32
N PRO A 138 -3.42 22.15 3.29
CA PRO A 138 -2.77 21.39 4.37
C PRO A 138 -3.80 20.65 5.23
N LEU A 139 -3.37 19.52 5.81
CA LEU A 139 -4.17 18.78 6.77
C LEU A 139 -4.32 19.58 8.06
N ILE A 140 -5.51 19.54 8.63
CA ILE A 140 -5.84 20.12 9.94
C ILE A 140 -5.99 18.95 10.94
N VAL A 141 -5.31 19.02 12.09
CA VAL A 141 -5.15 17.91 13.06
C VAL A 141 -5.72 18.26 14.42
#